data_AF-A0A0F9CN98-F1
#
_entry.id   AF-A0A0F9CN98-F1
#
_cell.length_a   1.000
_cell.length_b   1.000
_cell.length_c   1.000
_cell.angle_alpha   90.00
_cell.angle_beta   90.00
_cell.angle_gamma   90.00
#
_symmetry.space_group_name_H-M   'P 1'
#
loop_
_entity.id
_entity.type
_entity.pdbx_description
1 polymer ?
#
loop_
_entity_poly.entity_id
_entity_poly.type
_entity_poly.pdbx_seq_one_letter_code
_entity_poly.pdbx_strand_id
1 'polypeptide(L)'
;KGGAAMNSNSTGPVQAVLGRLEGIKPTGLNKWEAYCPAHENPPDGHKQSLTVSQGEDGRALVYCHAGCQRSDVLAAIDMKDADLFLPKPEENKRRIVQAYDYCDKNDELIFQVVRYEPKDFLQRRPNGKGPDGKDSWIWKLNGAPRVLYRLPELLAADPSAWVFVPEGEKDVDNLRGINLVATTNPGGKGKWKHLADDSALHGRRVAIIPDKDKDGGGMKHAKDIAKRLYGKAAEVRIVELPDLPPKGDVSDWLDGLDCRPAEELRAALLEFAESAPVYEPSVSGPILIRLSDVKPEPLTWLWPGRMPLGKVTVISGDPGLGKSVITLDIAARVSKGTAWPDLPDTTNPSGSVILLSAEDDVADTIRPRLDAAEADVSRIAVLEAVRYPNPESGAWEKKMFSLRRDLSALEKAIKKLGDVRLIVIDPITAYLDGTDSHKNADVRGLLAPLSELAAKHKVAVLAVSHLN
;
A
#
# COMPACT_ATOMS: atom_id res chain seq x y z
N LYS A 1 31.85 59.66 33.36
CA LYS A 1 32.33 58.47 32.63
C LYS A 1 31.97 57.24 33.48
N GLY A 2 31.08 56.34 33.13
CA GLY A 2 30.10 56.28 32.05
C GLY A 2 28.74 55.88 32.63
N GLY A 3 27.68 56.41 32.04
CA GLY A 3 26.32 56.00 32.35
C GLY A 3 26.01 54.67 31.69
N ALA A 4 25.30 53.81 32.42
CA ALA A 4 24.47 52.76 31.84
C ALA A 4 23.07 52.99 32.41
N ALA A 5 22.25 53.69 31.62
CA ALA A 5 20.80 53.68 31.81
C ALA A 5 20.34 52.22 31.66
N MET A 6 19.85 51.61 32.73
CA MET A 6 19.17 50.32 32.61
C MET A 6 17.76 50.58 32.06
N ASN A 7 17.58 50.16 30.82
CA ASN A 7 16.33 50.15 30.09
C ASN A 7 15.19 49.49 30.90
N SER A 8 14.15 50.28 31.15
CA SER A 8 12.81 49.82 31.45
C SER A 8 12.20 49.13 30.23
N ASN A 9 12.38 47.80 30.11
CA ASN A 9 11.51 46.86 29.37
C ASN A 9 12.09 45.44 29.44
N SER A 10 12.00 44.79 30.61
CA SER A 10 12.21 43.34 30.75
C SER A 10 10.87 42.66 31.07
N THR A 11 10.00 42.52 30.06
CA THR A 11 8.68 41.89 30.14
C THR A 11 8.80 40.35 30.08
N GLY A 12 9.51 39.77 31.03
CA GLY A 12 9.57 38.30 31.22
C GLY A 12 8.59 37.85 32.30
N PRO A 13 8.09 36.59 32.26
CA PRO A 13 7.20 36.05 33.29
C PRO A 13 7.75 36.20 34.72
N VAL A 14 9.07 36.11 34.88
CA VAL A 14 9.75 36.28 36.18
C VAL A 14 9.61 37.70 36.72
N GLN A 15 9.86 38.71 35.89
CA GLN A 15 9.68 40.12 36.28
C GLN A 15 8.22 40.45 36.60
N ALA A 16 7.27 39.83 35.89
CA ALA A 16 5.85 40.00 36.15
C ALA A 16 5.43 39.47 37.54
N VAL A 17 6.01 38.35 37.97
CA VAL A 17 5.81 37.81 39.33
C VAL A 17 6.49 38.70 40.37
N LEU A 18 7.77 39.04 40.16
CA LEU A 18 8.52 39.87 41.11
C LEU A 18 7.90 41.25 41.30
N GLY A 19 7.34 41.88 40.26
CA GLY A 19 6.70 43.19 40.36
C GLY A 19 5.46 43.24 41.27
N ARG A 20 4.98 42.09 41.75
CA ARG A 20 3.79 41.96 42.61
C ARG A 20 4.11 41.39 44.00
N LEU A 21 5.38 41.23 44.33
CA LEU A 21 5.83 40.67 45.60
C LEU A 21 6.57 41.73 46.44
N GLU A 22 6.57 41.52 47.76
CA GLU A 22 7.29 42.37 48.72
C GLU A 22 8.49 41.62 49.31
N GLY A 23 9.47 42.36 49.87
CA GLY A 23 10.63 41.76 50.54
C GLY A 23 11.65 41.08 49.61
N ILE A 24 11.69 41.48 48.34
CA ILE A 24 12.49 40.81 47.29
C ILE A 24 13.98 40.96 47.56
N LYS A 25 14.69 39.83 47.57
CA LYS A 25 16.14 39.75 47.70
C LYS A 25 16.71 38.78 46.66
N PRO A 26 17.69 39.21 45.83
CA PRO A 26 18.38 38.30 44.93
C PRO A 26 19.28 37.33 45.71
N THR A 27 19.18 36.04 45.43
CA THR A 27 19.96 34.98 46.12
C THR A 27 20.83 34.16 45.17
N GLY A 28 20.75 34.40 43.85
CA GLY A 28 21.61 33.80 42.85
C GLY A 28 21.32 34.31 41.44
N LEU A 29 22.03 33.79 40.43
CA LEU A 29 21.73 34.08 39.03
C LEU A 29 20.32 33.54 38.71
N ASN A 30 19.42 34.40 38.25
CA ASN A 30 18.03 34.07 37.94
C ASN A 30 17.20 33.50 39.12
N LYS A 31 17.54 33.86 40.37
CA LYS A 31 16.84 33.40 41.57
C LYS A 31 16.69 34.52 42.61
N TRP A 32 15.47 34.64 43.14
CA TRP A 32 15.08 35.63 44.13
C TRP A 32 14.29 34.97 45.27
N GLU A 33 14.35 35.57 46.44
CA GLU A 33 13.51 35.25 47.58
C GLU A 33 12.62 36.45 47.91
N ALA A 34 11.37 36.19 48.31
CA ALA A 34 10.38 37.20 48.64
C ALA A 34 9.49 36.70 49.79
N TYR A 35 8.68 37.60 50.34
CA TYR A 35 7.62 37.24 51.27
C TYR A 35 6.51 36.50 50.53
N CYS A 36 5.99 35.42 51.10
CA CYS A 36 4.92 34.66 50.47
C CYS A 36 3.56 35.33 50.73
N PRO A 37 2.88 35.87 49.71
CA PRO A 37 1.63 36.62 49.89
C PRO A 37 0.45 35.72 50.31
N ALA A 38 0.59 34.40 50.22
CA ALA A 38 -0.46 33.45 50.60
C ALA A 38 -0.54 33.19 52.12
N HIS A 39 0.54 33.43 52.87
CA HIS A 39 0.55 33.17 54.33
C HIS A 39 1.25 34.24 55.17
N GLU A 40 2.06 35.11 54.57
CA GLU A 40 2.65 36.23 55.31
C GLU A 40 1.68 37.41 55.30
N ASN A 41 1.27 37.85 56.49
CA ASN A 41 0.35 38.96 56.70
C ASN A 41 1.06 40.01 57.60
N PRO A 42 1.27 41.25 57.14
CA PRO A 42 1.84 42.30 58.00
C PRO A 42 0.97 42.55 59.25
N PRO A 43 1.57 42.87 60.42
CA PRO A 43 2.95 43.31 60.62
C PRO A 43 3.88 42.33 61.36
N ASP A 44 3.44 41.11 61.73
CA ASP A 44 4.22 40.23 62.60
C ASP A 44 4.93 39.09 61.86
N GLY A 45 6.26 39.20 61.75
CA GLY A 45 7.14 38.06 61.44
C GLY A 45 7.30 37.73 59.95
N HIS A 46 7.92 38.63 59.19
CA HIS A 46 8.24 38.40 57.78
C HIS A 46 9.57 37.65 57.62
N LYS A 47 9.51 36.35 57.33
CA LYS A 47 10.68 35.57 56.88
C LYS A 47 10.48 35.22 55.41
N GLN A 48 11.40 35.66 54.55
CA GLN A 48 11.44 35.31 53.13
C GLN A 48 11.27 33.79 52.96
N SER A 49 10.07 33.40 52.51
CA SER A 49 9.63 32.01 52.43
C SER A 49 9.28 31.59 51.00
N LEU A 50 9.23 32.55 50.07
CA LEU A 50 8.93 32.31 48.66
C LEU A 50 10.18 32.44 47.81
N THR A 51 10.49 31.42 47.01
CA THR A 51 11.51 31.48 45.96
C THR A 51 10.85 31.70 44.61
N VAL A 52 11.38 32.66 43.85
CA VAL A 52 11.06 32.88 42.44
C VAL A 52 12.32 32.64 41.61
N SER A 53 12.26 31.82 40.57
CA SER A 53 13.41 31.58 39.68
C SER A 53 13.00 31.48 38.22
N GLN A 54 13.95 31.68 37.31
CA GLN A 54 13.75 31.45 35.88
C GLN A 54 14.12 30.00 35.53
N GLY A 55 13.21 29.29 34.85
CA GLY A 55 13.52 27.99 34.24
C GLY A 55 14.38 28.13 32.98
N GLU A 56 15.00 27.04 32.53
CA GLU A 56 15.81 27.01 31.30
C GLU A 56 15.00 27.37 30.03
N ASP A 57 13.68 27.16 30.07
CA ASP A 57 12.71 27.52 29.04
C ASP A 57 12.17 28.96 29.18
N GLY A 58 12.74 29.76 30.09
CA GLY A 58 12.37 31.17 30.29
C GLY A 58 11.13 31.40 31.14
N ARG A 59 10.46 30.33 31.63
CA ARG A 59 9.28 30.44 32.50
C ARG A 59 9.62 30.89 33.92
N ALA A 60 8.64 31.44 34.63
CA ALA A 60 8.76 31.72 36.05
C ALA A 60 8.39 30.49 36.89
N LEU A 61 9.25 30.15 37.85
CA LEU A 61 9.02 29.11 38.84
C LEU A 61 8.82 29.78 40.20
N VAL A 62 7.74 29.41 40.89
CA VAL A 62 7.36 29.97 42.19
C VAL A 62 7.22 28.82 43.18
N TYR A 63 7.96 28.86 44.29
CA TYR A 63 7.99 27.80 45.28
C TYR A 63 8.01 28.37 46.71
N CYS A 64 7.04 27.97 47.53
CA CYS A 64 6.95 28.39 48.93
C CYS A 64 7.50 27.31 49.86
N HIS A 65 8.53 27.64 50.64
CA HIS A 65 9.17 26.72 51.60
C HIS A 65 8.32 26.45 52.84
N ALA A 66 7.28 27.25 53.10
CA ALA A 66 6.32 27.03 54.18
C ALA A 66 5.13 26.11 53.79
N GLY A 67 5.07 25.64 52.54
CA GLY A 67 4.08 24.64 52.10
C GLY A 67 2.82 25.17 51.41
N CYS A 68 2.71 26.47 51.08
CA CYS A 68 1.61 26.99 50.27
C CYS A 68 1.60 26.38 48.87
N GLN A 69 0.41 26.10 48.33
CA GLN A 69 0.27 25.67 46.95
C GLN A 69 0.58 26.84 46.00
N ARG A 70 1.16 26.52 44.83
CA ARG A 70 1.47 27.54 43.81
C ARG A 70 0.23 28.33 43.41
N SER A 71 -0.93 27.67 43.29
CA SER A 71 -2.21 28.30 42.99
C SER A 71 -2.57 29.41 43.98
N ASP A 72 -2.32 29.19 45.27
CA ASP A 72 -2.69 30.13 46.33
C ASP A 72 -1.78 31.36 46.29
N VAL A 73 -0.49 31.15 46.02
CA VAL A 73 0.48 32.23 45.82
C VAL A 73 0.12 33.07 44.59
N LEU A 74 -0.22 32.44 43.47
CA LEU A 74 -0.60 33.14 42.24
C LEU A 74 -1.92 33.89 42.40
N ALA A 75 -2.91 33.28 43.08
CA ALA A 75 -4.18 33.94 43.38
C ALA A 75 -4.00 35.18 44.26
N ALA A 76 -3.12 35.13 45.25
CA ALA A 76 -2.83 36.27 46.14
C ALA A 76 -2.18 37.46 45.41
N ILE A 77 -1.53 37.23 44.25
CA ILE A 77 -0.94 38.28 43.41
C ILE A 77 -1.74 38.52 42.12
N ASP A 78 -2.99 38.04 42.03
CA ASP A 78 -3.85 38.17 40.85
C ASP A 78 -3.19 37.72 39.54
N MET A 79 -2.53 36.56 39.58
CA MET A 79 -1.92 35.91 38.41
C MET A 79 -2.49 34.50 38.22
N LYS A 80 -2.46 34.02 36.98
CA LYS A 80 -2.84 32.65 36.61
C LYS A 80 -1.60 31.86 36.22
N ASP A 81 -1.69 30.54 36.24
CA ASP A 81 -0.57 29.66 35.83
C ASP A 81 -0.07 29.99 34.40
N ALA A 82 -0.96 30.42 33.49
CA ALA A 82 -0.61 30.80 32.13
C ALA A 82 0.39 31.98 32.06
N ASP A 83 0.35 32.89 33.05
CA ASP A 83 1.18 34.09 33.09
C ASP A 83 2.64 33.78 33.49
N LEU A 84 2.91 32.55 33.96
CA LEU A 84 4.26 32.08 34.25
C LEU A 84 5.03 31.65 33.00
N PHE A 85 4.37 31.51 31.85
CA PHE A 85 4.97 31.04 30.60
C PHE A 85 5.19 32.18 29.61
N LEU A 86 6.20 32.04 28.75
CA LEU A 86 6.35 32.93 27.60
C LEU A 86 5.17 32.74 26.63
N PRO A 87 4.70 33.81 25.96
CA PRO A 87 3.70 33.67 24.92
C PRO A 87 4.20 32.70 23.84
N LYS A 88 3.39 31.72 23.47
CA LYS A 88 3.70 30.88 22.31
C LYS A 88 3.71 31.77 21.07
N PRO A 89 4.71 31.66 20.17
CA PRO A 89 4.66 32.38 18.90
C PRO A 89 3.38 32.00 18.14
N GLU A 90 2.68 32.99 17.59
CA GLU A 90 1.42 32.75 16.88
C GLU A 90 1.61 31.73 15.74
N GLU A 91 0.83 30.65 15.75
CA GLU A 91 0.76 29.70 14.64
C GLU A 91 0.24 30.42 13.40
N ASN A 92 1.02 30.41 12.31
CA ASN A 92 0.59 30.85 10.99
C ASN A 92 -0.69 30.09 10.59
N LYS A 93 -1.86 30.73 10.70
CA LYS A 93 -3.15 30.10 10.41
C LYS A 93 -3.21 29.74 8.93
N ARG A 94 -3.08 28.44 8.62
CA ARG A 94 -3.21 27.92 7.26
C ARG A 94 -4.61 28.23 6.70
N ARG A 95 -4.68 28.87 5.53
CA ARG A 95 -5.93 29.21 4.85
C ARG A 95 -6.19 28.27 3.68
N ILE A 96 -7.41 27.74 3.56
CA ILE A 96 -7.80 26.97 2.37
C ILE A 96 -7.92 27.93 1.19
N VAL A 97 -7.22 27.64 0.09
CA VAL A 97 -7.25 28.44 -1.14
C VAL A 97 -8.02 27.76 -2.27
N GLN A 98 -8.12 26.43 -2.27
CA GLN A 98 -8.85 25.67 -3.27
C GLN A 98 -9.27 24.31 -2.70
N ALA A 99 -10.42 23.79 -3.14
CA ALA A 99 -10.85 22.41 -2.91
C ALA A 99 -11.19 21.76 -4.25
N TYR A 100 -10.67 20.56 -4.47
CA TYR A 100 -10.88 19.75 -5.66
C TYR A 100 -11.77 18.57 -5.33
N ASP A 101 -12.91 18.49 -6.00
CA ASP A 101 -13.96 17.51 -5.71
C ASP A 101 -13.76 16.23 -6.51
N TYR A 102 -13.74 15.09 -5.81
CA TYR A 102 -13.68 13.76 -6.39
C TYR A 102 -15.04 13.09 -6.23
N CYS A 103 -15.78 13.05 -7.33
CA CYS A 103 -17.10 12.45 -7.41
C CYS A 103 -17.06 11.03 -7.99
N ASP A 104 -18.06 10.22 -7.66
CA ASP A 104 -18.28 8.94 -8.30
C ASP A 104 -18.84 9.11 -9.73
N LYS A 105 -19.18 8.01 -10.41
CA LYS A 105 -19.76 8.04 -11.77
C LYS A 105 -21.14 8.70 -11.86
N ASN A 106 -21.83 8.88 -10.74
CA ASN A 106 -23.16 9.48 -10.64
C ASN A 106 -23.10 10.95 -10.17
N ASP A 107 -21.90 11.53 -10.12
CA ASP A 107 -21.64 12.88 -9.60
C ASP A 107 -21.89 13.04 -8.09
N GLU A 108 -21.81 11.95 -7.33
CA GLU A 108 -21.86 12.01 -5.86
C GLU A 108 -20.46 12.25 -5.28
N LEU A 109 -20.32 13.28 -4.45
CA LEU A 109 -19.04 13.63 -3.81
C LEU A 109 -18.53 12.52 -2.88
N ILE A 110 -17.39 11.91 -3.22
CA ILE A 110 -16.73 10.91 -2.38
C ILE A 110 -15.78 11.58 -1.40
N PHE A 111 -14.89 12.45 -1.90
CA PHE A 111 -13.91 13.18 -1.10
C PHE A 111 -13.41 14.45 -1.81
N GLN A 112 -12.66 15.27 -1.08
CA GLN A 112 -12.00 16.47 -1.59
C GLN A 112 -10.51 16.43 -1.29
N VAL A 113 -9.71 16.96 -2.21
CA VAL A 113 -8.32 17.37 -1.98
C VAL A 113 -8.31 18.88 -1.78
N VAL A 114 -7.81 19.32 -0.63
CA VAL A 114 -7.83 20.72 -0.20
C VAL A 114 -6.42 21.29 -0.25
N ARG A 115 -6.23 22.40 -0.95
CA ARG A 115 -4.97 23.15 -1.04
C ARG A 115 -4.98 24.31 -0.04
N TYR A 116 -3.87 24.50 0.66
CA TYR A 116 -3.65 25.56 1.64
C TYR A 116 -2.64 26.61 1.17
N GLU A 117 -2.66 27.75 1.86
CA GLU A 117 -1.61 28.76 1.91
C GLU A 117 -1.10 28.93 3.36
N PRO A 118 0.22 28.80 3.62
CA PRO A 118 1.28 28.32 2.71
C PRO A 118 1.00 26.93 2.10
N LYS A 119 1.62 26.63 0.93
CA LYS A 119 1.31 25.44 0.11
C LYS A 119 1.40 24.14 0.92
N ASP A 120 0.23 23.55 1.17
CA ASP A 120 0.06 22.23 1.75
C ASP A 120 -1.22 21.59 1.19
N PHE A 121 -1.33 20.26 1.25
CA PHE A 121 -2.48 19.52 0.74
C PHE A 121 -3.02 18.56 1.79
N LEU A 122 -4.32 18.63 2.07
CA LEU A 122 -5.02 17.68 2.94
C LEU A 122 -6.22 17.08 2.21
N GLN A 123 -6.65 15.90 2.64
CA GLN A 123 -7.82 15.22 2.08
C GLN A 123 -8.93 15.13 3.12
N ARG A 124 -10.17 15.37 2.70
CA ARG A 124 -11.34 15.28 3.56
C ARG A 124 -12.52 14.64 2.82
N ARG A 125 -13.46 14.06 3.54
CA ARG A 125 -14.71 13.51 2.97
C ARG A 125 -15.93 14.01 3.75
N PRO A 126 -17.12 14.07 3.15
CA PRO A 126 -18.33 14.42 3.86
C PRO A 126 -18.61 13.43 4.99
N ASN A 127 -19.16 13.91 6.10
CA ASN A 127 -19.55 13.09 7.25
C ASN A 127 -20.98 12.47 7.09
N GLY A 128 -21.64 12.73 5.97
CA GLY A 128 -23.01 12.27 5.68
C GLY A 128 -24.14 13.12 6.30
N LYS A 129 -23.85 14.22 6.99
CA LYS A 129 -24.84 15.08 7.69
C LYS A 129 -25.18 16.39 6.95
N GLY A 130 -24.76 16.55 5.71
CA GLY A 130 -25.03 17.74 4.87
C GLY A 130 -23.92 18.81 4.91
N PRO A 131 -24.02 19.87 4.07
CA PRO A 131 -22.88 20.72 3.70
C PRO A 131 -22.46 21.73 4.78
N ASP A 132 -23.33 22.07 5.72
CA ASP A 132 -23.18 23.30 6.49
C ASP A 132 -22.69 23.06 7.92
N GLY A 133 -21.37 23.24 8.13
CA GLY A 133 -20.74 23.29 9.45
C GLY A 133 -19.28 22.87 9.46
N LYS A 134 -18.48 23.39 10.41
CA LYS A 134 -17.09 22.95 10.65
C LYS A 134 -16.99 21.45 10.94
N ASP A 135 -18.08 20.85 11.43
CA ASP A 135 -18.18 19.43 11.79
C ASP A 135 -18.64 18.53 10.63
N SER A 136 -18.89 19.09 9.43
CA SER A 136 -19.37 18.35 8.25
C SER A 136 -18.31 17.50 7.53
N TRP A 137 -17.04 17.59 7.97
CA TRP A 137 -15.89 17.02 7.27
C TRP A 137 -15.10 16.06 8.14
N ILE A 138 -14.75 14.90 7.56
CA ILE A 138 -13.80 13.96 8.15
C ILE A 138 -12.47 14.10 7.41
N TRP A 139 -11.43 14.54 8.12
CA TRP A 139 -10.08 14.83 7.58
C TRP A 139 -9.20 13.58 7.37
N LYS A 140 -9.81 12.47 6.97
CA LYS A 140 -9.19 11.18 6.62
C LYS A 140 -10.08 10.45 5.61
N LEU A 141 -9.49 9.75 4.64
CA LEU A 141 -10.26 9.03 3.63
C LEU A 141 -10.87 7.70 4.14
N ASN A 142 -10.27 7.04 5.14
CA ASN A 142 -10.76 5.79 5.76
C ASN A 142 -11.45 4.81 4.79
N GLY A 143 -10.70 4.32 3.80
CA GLY A 143 -11.21 3.33 2.83
C GLY A 143 -12.05 3.90 1.67
N ALA A 144 -12.26 5.22 1.59
CA ALA A 144 -12.91 5.82 0.42
C ALA A 144 -12.15 5.46 -0.88
N PRO A 145 -12.88 5.05 -1.94
CA PRO A 145 -12.25 4.68 -3.21
C PRO A 145 -11.58 5.90 -3.82
N ARG A 146 -10.33 5.71 -4.28
CA ARG A 146 -9.61 6.75 -5.02
C ARG A 146 -10.01 6.67 -6.48
N VAL A 147 -10.78 7.66 -6.89
CA VAL A 147 -11.27 7.82 -8.27
C VAL A 147 -10.46 8.86 -9.02
N LEU A 148 -10.63 8.89 -10.33
CA LEU A 148 -10.07 9.92 -11.21
C LEU A 148 -10.72 11.28 -10.95
N TYR A 149 -9.93 12.35 -11.04
CA TYR A 149 -10.44 13.72 -10.92
C TYR A 149 -11.31 14.08 -12.13
N ARG A 150 -12.48 14.70 -11.92
CA ARG A 150 -13.47 15.00 -12.98
C ARG A 150 -14.01 13.76 -13.70
N LEU A 151 -14.22 12.67 -12.96
CA LEU A 151 -14.69 11.39 -13.50
C LEU A 151 -16.05 11.49 -14.23
N PRO A 152 -17.12 12.11 -13.69
CA PRO A 152 -18.38 12.28 -14.41
C PRO A 152 -18.19 12.92 -15.77
N GLU A 153 -17.41 14.00 -15.82
CA GLU A 153 -17.22 14.75 -17.04
C GLU A 153 -16.29 14.03 -18.03
N LEU A 154 -15.32 13.24 -17.55
CA LEU A 154 -14.52 12.35 -18.38
C LEU A 154 -15.39 11.30 -19.08
N LEU A 155 -16.34 10.70 -18.35
CA LEU A 155 -17.28 9.72 -18.88
C LEU A 155 -18.24 10.33 -19.90
N ALA A 156 -18.68 11.57 -19.68
CA ALA A 156 -19.55 12.30 -20.60
C ALA A 156 -18.84 12.83 -21.85
N ALA A 157 -17.51 12.99 -21.81
CA ALA A 157 -16.73 13.48 -22.94
C ALA A 157 -16.68 12.47 -24.10
N ASP A 158 -16.46 12.99 -25.32
CA ASP A 158 -16.32 12.20 -26.55
C ASP A 158 -15.28 11.06 -26.37
N PRO A 159 -15.66 9.78 -26.55
CA PRO A 159 -14.75 8.64 -26.41
C PRO A 159 -13.55 8.65 -27.36
N SER A 160 -13.64 9.36 -28.49
CA SER A 160 -12.57 9.47 -29.49
C SER A 160 -11.57 10.59 -29.20
N ALA A 161 -11.93 11.53 -28.31
CA ALA A 161 -11.07 12.65 -27.96
C ALA A 161 -9.84 12.20 -27.15
N TRP A 162 -8.75 12.96 -27.29
CA TRP A 162 -7.59 12.83 -26.43
C TRP A 162 -7.96 13.13 -24.97
N VAL A 163 -7.58 12.23 -24.07
CA VAL A 163 -7.64 12.44 -22.62
C VAL A 163 -6.26 12.82 -22.11
N PHE A 164 -6.12 14.06 -21.66
CA PHE A 164 -4.88 14.58 -21.09
C PHE A 164 -4.75 14.24 -19.60
N VAL A 165 -3.57 13.81 -19.19
CA VAL A 165 -3.28 13.40 -17.81
C VAL A 165 -2.03 14.14 -17.30
N PRO A 166 -2.20 15.33 -16.71
CA PRO A 166 -1.12 16.01 -15.98
C PRO A 166 -0.96 15.46 -14.54
N GLU A 167 0.07 15.90 -13.81
CA GLU A 167 0.36 15.40 -12.45
C GLU A 167 -0.65 15.89 -11.39
N GLY A 168 -1.18 17.11 -11.51
CA GLY A 168 -1.98 17.77 -10.47
C GLY A 168 -3.36 18.28 -10.91
N GLU A 169 -4.24 18.53 -9.92
CA GLU A 169 -5.62 18.97 -10.19
C GLU A 169 -5.70 20.38 -10.77
N LYS A 170 -4.77 21.28 -10.39
CA LYS A 170 -4.66 22.65 -10.95
C LYS A 170 -4.48 22.58 -12.47
N ASP A 171 -3.58 21.72 -12.93
CA ASP A 171 -3.27 21.53 -14.35
C ASP A 171 -4.47 20.97 -15.12
N VAL A 172 -5.21 20.04 -14.50
CA VAL A 172 -6.46 19.54 -15.08
C VAL A 172 -7.46 20.68 -15.28
N ASP A 173 -7.69 21.50 -14.25
CA ASP A 173 -8.63 22.62 -14.37
C ASP A 173 -8.19 23.63 -15.45
N ASN A 174 -6.90 23.91 -15.57
CA ASN A 174 -6.35 24.79 -16.61
C ASN A 174 -6.52 24.22 -18.03
N LEU A 175 -6.24 22.92 -18.24
CA LEU A 175 -6.46 22.25 -19.52
C LEU A 175 -7.95 22.22 -19.90
N ARG A 176 -8.84 22.05 -18.92
CA ARG A 176 -10.28 22.12 -19.14
C ARG A 176 -10.75 23.54 -19.47
N GLY A 177 -10.10 24.56 -18.91
CA GLY A 177 -10.34 25.97 -19.22
C GLY A 177 -10.15 26.31 -20.71
N ILE A 178 -9.32 25.53 -21.41
CA ILE A 178 -9.11 25.63 -22.87
C ILE A 178 -9.82 24.51 -23.65
N ASN A 179 -10.88 23.91 -23.08
CA ASN A 179 -11.76 22.93 -23.72
C ASN A 179 -11.06 21.61 -24.13
N LEU A 180 -10.09 21.15 -23.33
CA LEU A 180 -9.54 19.80 -23.41
C LEU A 180 -10.16 18.87 -22.37
N VAL A 181 -10.24 17.58 -22.71
CA VAL A 181 -10.63 16.53 -21.77
C VAL A 181 -9.40 16.19 -20.94
N ALA A 182 -9.44 16.45 -19.64
CA ALA A 182 -8.33 16.18 -18.74
C ALA A 182 -8.78 15.56 -17.41
N THR A 183 -7.92 14.74 -16.82
CA THR A 183 -8.11 14.06 -15.53
C THR A 183 -6.76 13.81 -14.85
N THR A 184 -6.76 13.54 -13.54
CA THR A 184 -5.56 13.10 -12.83
C THR A 184 -5.90 12.18 -11.64
N ASN A 185 -4.90 11.66 -10.93
CA ASN A 185 -5.07 10.89 -9.71
C ASN A 185 -4.98 11.76 -8.45
N PRO A 186 -5.67 11.39 -7.35
CA PRO A 186 -5.53 12.10 -6.09
C PRO A 186 -4.14 11.92 -5.50
N GLY A 187 -3.54 13.03 -5.06
CA GLY A 187 -2.25 13.05 -4.37
C GLY A 187 -1.02 12.98 -5.29
N GLY A 188 -1.19 13.19 -6.59
CA GLY A 188 -0.11 13.42 -7.56
C GLY A 188 0.91 12.27 -7.69
N LYS A 189 2.17 12.65 -7.95
CA LYS A 189 3.29 11.75 -8.26
C LYS A 189 3.40 10.53 -7.36
N GLY A 190 3.48 9.38 -8.03
CA GLY A 190 3.64 8.06 -7.39
C GLY A 190 2.39 7.50 -6.70
N LYS A 191 1.23 8.19 -6.77
CA LYS A 191 -0.02 7.72 -6.17
C LYS A 191 -1.00 7.08 -7.15
N TRP A 192 -0.72 7.09 -8.45
CA TRP A 192 -1.54 6.43 -9.49
C TRP A 192 -1.86 4.96 -9.19
N LYS A 193 -0.90 4.21 -8.63
CA LYS A 193 -1.10 2.81 -8.22
C LYS A 193 -2.23 2.59 -7.21
N HIS A 194 -2.65 3.63 -6.49
CA HIS A 194 -3.71 3.57 -5.49
C HIS A 194 -5.09 3.86 -6.07
N LEU A 195 -5.22 4.21 -7.35
CA LEU A 195 -6.52 4.33 -8.01
C LEU A 195 -7.26 2.99 -7.92
N ALA A 196 -8.49 3.07 -7.43
CA ALA A 196 -9.39 1.92 -7.32
C ALA A 196 -9.86 1.44 -8.69
N ASP A 197 -10.11 2.39 -9.60
CA ASP A 197 -10.60 2.12 -10.95
C ASP A 197 -10.00 3.13 -11.95
N ASP A 198 -9.44 2.62 -13.04
CA ASP A 198 -8.91 3.36 -14.20
C ASP A 198 -9.67 3.03 -15.49
N SER A 199 -10.82 2.32 -15.40
CA SER A 199 -11.60 1.85 -16.53
C SER A 199 -12.14 2.95 -17.45
N ALA A 200 -12.35 4.15 -16.92
CA ALA A 200 -12.75 5.33 -17.72
C ALA A 200 -11.73 5.72 -18.80
N LEU A 201 -10.49 5.22 -18.71
CA LEU A 201 -9.42 5.44 -19.69
C LEU A 201 -9.25 4.27 -20.67
N HIS A 202 -9.91 3.13 -20.44
CA HIS A 202 -9.77 1.97 -21.31
C HIS A 202 -10.38 2.25 -22.69
N GLY A 203 -9.70 1.81 -23.76
CA GLY A 203 -10.10 2.07 -25.14
C GLY A 203 -10.00 3.54 -25.60
N ARG A 204 -9.52 4.46 -24.75
CA ARG A 204 -9.32 5.87 -25.12
C ARG A 204 -7.88 6.18 -25.55
N ARG A 205 -7.69 7.33 -26.19
CA ARG A 205 -6.36 7.89 -26.53
C ARG A 205 -5.88 8.75 -25.35
N VAL A 206 -4.78 8.37 -24.72
CA VAL A 206 -4.32 9.00 -23.47
C VAL A 206 -2.99 9.73 -23.68
N ALA A 207 -2.96 11.03 -23.41
CA ALA A 207 -1.79 11.89 -23.50
C ALA A 207 -1.33 12.29 -22.09
N ILE A 208 -0.21 11.74 -21.63
CA ILE A 208 0.31 11.98 -20.28
C ILE A 208 1.35 13.10 -20.34
N ILE A 209 1.15 14.17 -19.57
CA ILE A 209 2.06 15.32 -19.52
C ILE A 209 2.84 15.25 -18.20
N PRO A 210 4.16 14.96 -18.22
CA PRO A 210 4.98 14.93 -17.01
C PRO A 210 5.41 16.33 -16.57
N ASP A 211 5.47 16.55 -15.25
CA ASP A 211 6.11 17.73 -14.67
C ASP A 211 7.64 17.69 -14.88
N LYS A 212 8.24 18.86 -15.12
CA LYS A 212 9.68 19.00 -15.36
C LYS A 212 10.46 19.10 -14.05
N ASP A 213 10.52 17.99 -13.33
CA ASP A 213 11.26 17.88 -12.09
C ASP A 213 12.79 17.75 -12.26
N LYS A 214 13.55 18.28 -11.30
CA LYS A 214 15.02 18.10 -11.24
C LYS A 214 15.44 16.64 -11.03
N ASP A 215 14.62 15.83 -10.37
CA ASP A 215 14.90 14.42 -10.08
C ASP A 215 14.36 13.45 -11.16
N GLY A 216 13.76 14.00 -12.23
CA GLY A 216 13.10 13.22 -13.28
C GLY A 216 11.85 12.46 -12.79
N GLY A 217 11.33 12.80 -11.62
CA GLY A 217 10.27 12.02 -11.02
C GLY A 217 8.88 12.23 -11.64
N GLY A 218 8.59 13.39 -12.24
CA GLY A 218 7.42 13.58 -13.11
C GLY A 218 7.44 12.63 -14.31
N MET A 219 8.59 12.48 -14.97
CA MET A 219 8.76 11.50 -16.05
C MET A 219 8.62 10.04 -15.56
N LYS A 220 9.12 9.73 -14.36
CA LYS A 220 8.92 8.41 -13.74
C LYS A 220 7.43 8.14 -13.48
N HIS A 221 6.72 9.14 -12.98
CA HIS A 221 5.27 9.06 -12.76
C HIS A 221 4.53 8.82 -14.08
N ALA A 222 4.84 9.56 -15.14
CA ALA A 222 4.24 9.37 -16.45
C ALA A 222 4.48 7.95 -17.01
N LYS A 223 5.70 7.41 -16.86
CA LYS A 223 6.01 6.03 -17.24
C LYS A 223 5.23 4.99 -16.43
N ASP A 224 5.02 5.22 -15.13
CA ASP A 224 4.20 4.33 -14.30
C ASP A 224 2.73 4.31 -14.75
N ILE A 225 2.17 5.48 -15.12
CA ILE A 225 0.83 5.59 -15.70
C ILE A 225 0.79 4.84 -17.04
N ALA A 226 1.74 5.13 -17.93
CA ALA A 226 1.78 4.54 -19.27
C ALA A 226 1.89 3.02 -19.23
N LYS A 227 2.73 2.48 -18.34
CA LYS A 227 2.85 1.03 -18.12
C LYS A 227 1.55 0.39 -17.64
N ARG A 228 0.77 1.06 -16.79
CA ARG A 228 -0.49 0.53 -16.25
C ARG A 228 -1.61 0.53 -17.31
N LEU A 229 -1.59 1.50 -18.20
CA LEU A 229 -2.60 1.67 -19.27
C LEU A 229 -2.22 0.95 -20.58
N TYR A 230 -0.96 0.51 -20.72
CA TYR A 230 -0.50 -0.24 -21.89
C TYR A 230 -1.34 -1.52 -22.09
N GLY A 231 -1.89 -1.68 -23.30
CA GLY A 231 -2.79 -2.77 -23.66
C GLY A 231 -4.22 -2.64 -23.13
N LYS A 232 -4.56 -1.57 -22.39
CA LYS A 232 -5.92 -1.27 -21.92
C LYS A 232 -6.52 -0.03 -22.59
N ALA A 233 -5.73 1.03 -22.72
CA ALA A 233 -6.06 2.20 -23.53
C ALA A 233 -5.89 1.87 -25.03
N ALA A 234 -6.54 2.63 -25.92
CA ALA A 234 -6.35 2.45 -27.37
C ALA A 234 -4.93 2.84 -27.79
N GLU A 235 -4.43 3.94 -27.23
CA GLU A 235 -3.02 4.30 -27.29
C GLU A 235 -2.66 5.17 -26.08
N VAL A 236 -1.39 5.12 -25.70
CA VAL A 236 -0.84 5.97 -24.64
C VAL A 236 0.39 6.67 -25.17
N ARG A 237 0.49 7.97 -24.94
CA ARG A 237 1.63 8.79 -25.35
C ARG A 237 2.09 9.64 -24.18
N ILE A 238 3.41 9.77 -24.03
CA ILE A 238 4.00 10.69 -23.05
C ILE A 238 4.39 11.95 -23.82
N VAL A 239 3.76 13.07 -23.48
CA VAL A 239 3.86 14.34 -24.18
C VAL A 239 4.79 15.25 -23.40
N GLU A 240 6.02 15.42 -23.89
CA GLU A 240 6.98 16.36 -23.33
C GLU A 240 6.75 17.75 -23.94
N LEU A 241 6.38 18.74 -23.11
CA LEU A 241 6.14 20.09 -23.59
C LEU A 241 7.48 20.83 -23.81
N PRO A 242 7.63 21.56 -24.94
CA PRO A 242 8.83 22.34 -25.21
C PRO A 242 8.94 23.53 -24.25
N ASP A 243 10.18 24.00 -24.01
CA ASP A 243 10.49 25.25 -23.31
C ASP A 243 9.93 25.39 -21.88
N LEU A 244 9.49 24.29 -21.24
CA LEU A 244 9.10 24.28 -19.83
C LEU A 244 10.23 24.81 -18.93
N PRO A 245 9.94 25.75 -18.00
CA PRO A 245 10.93 26.21 -17.03
C PRO A 245 11.35 25.07 -16.08
N PRO A 246 12.49 25.19 -15.37
CA PRO A 246 12.87 24.21 -14.36
C PRO A 246 11.81 24.12 -13.25
N LYS A 247 11.33 22.91 -12.94
CA LYS A 247 10.17 22.65 -12.07
C LYS A 247 8.83 23.15 -12.66
N GLY A 248 8.78 23.33 -13.98
CA GLY A 248 7.59 23.76 -14.68
C GLY A 248 6.58 22.63 -14.84
N ASP A 249 5.30 22.98 -14.78
CA ASP A 249 4.16 22.14 -15.13
C ASP A 249 3.44 22.69 -16.37
N VAL A 250 2.36 22.03 -16.82
CA VAL A 250 1.60 22.52 -17.98
C VAL A 250 0.93 23.86 -17.72
N SER A 251 0.60 24.19 -16.47
CA SER A 251 0.13 25.53 -16.13
C SER A 251 1.20 26.58 -16.41
N ASP A 252 2.46 26.33 -16.00
CA ASP A 252 3.57 27.25 -16.30
C ASP A 252 3.82 27.38 -17.81
N TRP A 253 3.59 26.33 -18.58
CA TRP A 253 3.67 26.37 -20.04
C TRP A 253 2.55 27.23 -20.66
N LEU A 254 1.31 27.10 -20.16
CA LEU A 254 0.18 27.93 -20.59
C LEU A 254 0.41 29.40 -20.22
N ASP A 255 0.86 29.66 -18.98
CA ASP A 255 1.17 31.00 -18.47
C ASP A 255 2.36 31.63 -19.23
N GLY A 256 3.34 30.83 -19.66
CA GLY A 256 4.48 31.30 -20.47
C GLY A 256 4.08 31.76 -21.88
N LEU A 257 2.89 31.40 -22.35
CA LEU A 257 2.34 31.73 -23.66
C LEU A 257 1.21 32.77 -23.60
N ASP A 258 1.17 33.57 -22.53
CA ASP A 258 0.13 34.52 -22.03
C ASP A 258 -0.54 35.49 -23.04
N CYS A 259 -0.26 35.38 -24.33
CA CYS A 259 -0.81 36.20 -25.41
C CYS A 259 -1.51 35.39 -26.51
N ARG A 260 -1.56 34.04 -26.42
CA ARG A 260 -2.21 33.20 -27.43
C ARG A 260 -3.67 32.93 -27.06
N PRO A 261 -4.61 32.98 -28.02
CA PRO A 261 -5.98 32.54 -27.79
C PRO A 261 -6.06 31.09 -27.30
N ALA A 262 -7.05 30.77 -26.45
CA ALA A 262 -7.25 29.42 -25.90
C ALA A 262 -7.31 28.33 -26.99
N GLU A 263 -7.92 28.62 -28.15
CA GLU A 263 -7.98 27.68 -29.28
C GLU A 263 -6.61 27.38 -29.88
N GLU A 264 -5.67 28.33 -29.87
CA GLU A 264 -4.31 28.10 -30.35
C GLU A 264 -3.50 27.24 -29.37
N LEU A 265 -3.66 27.48 -28.06
CA LEU A 265 -3.05 26.66 -27.01
C LEU A 265 -3.58 25.22 -27.06
N ARG A 266 -4.89 25.08 -27.24
CA ARG A 266 -5.56 23.79 -27.43
C ARG A 266 -5.05 23.04 -28.65
N ALA A 267 -4.96 23.72 -29.80
CA ALA A 267 -4.45 23.14 -31.04
C ALA A 267 -3.01 22.64 -30.88
N ALA A 268 -2.15 23.44 -30.23
CA ALA A 268 -0.75 23.05 -29.98
C ALA A 268 -0.64 21.80 -29.10
N LEU A 269 -1.42 21.69 -28.02
CA LEU A 269 -1.41 20.50 -27.16
C LEU A 269 -1.92 19.25 -27.88
N LEU A 270 -2.93 19.38 -28.73
CA LEU A 270 -3.42 18.29 -29.58
C LEU A 270 -2.35 17.85 -30.59
N GLU A 271 -1.64 18.80 -31.21
CA GLU A 271 -0.53 18.51 -32.11
C GLU A 271 0.62 17.79 -31.39
N PHE A 272 0.97 18.23 -30.17
CA PHE A 272 1.97 17.52 -29.37
C PHE A 272 1.54 16.10 -29.02
N ALA A 273 0.29 15.90 -28.61
CA ALA A 273 -0.25 14.57 -28.38
C ALA A 273 -0.18 13.68 -29.64
N GLU A 274 -0.52 14.24 -30.81
CA GLU A 274 -0.50 13.52 -32.09
C GLU A 274 0.92 13.23 -32.62
N SER A 275 1.90 14.05 -32.25
CA SER A 275 3.30 13.91 -32.65
C SER A 275 4.12 13.01 -31.71
N ALA A 276 3.72 12.90 -30.44
CA ALA A 276 4.44 12.12 -29.45
C ALA A 276 4.48 10.62 -29.85
N PRO A 277 5.59 9.91 -29.59
CA PRO A 277 5.67 8.49 -29.89
C PRO A 277 4.67 7.69 -29.03
N VAL A 278 4.05 6.67 -29.62
CA VAL A 278 3.25 5.69 -28.89
C VAL A 278 4.16 5.00 -27.86
N TYR A 279 3.70 4.96 -26.61
CA TYR A 279 4.43 4.31 -25.53
C TYR A 279 4.51 2.81 -25.78
N GLU A 280 5.73 2.31 -25.90
CA GLU A 280 6.05 0.88 -25.90
C GLU A 280 6.93 0.55 -24.69
N PRO A 281 6.62 -0.50 -23.92
CA PRO A 281 7.48 -0.96 -22.85
C PRO A 281 8.80 -1.47 -23.43
N SER A 282 9.92 -1.11 -22.80
CA SER A 282 11.24 -1.64 -23.16
C SER A 282 11.30 -3.15 -22.92
N VAL A 283 11.17 -3.96 -23.96
CA VAL A 283 11.42 -5.40 -23.90
C VAL A 283 12.91 -5.67 -24.14
N SER A 284 13.53 -6.53 -23.34
CA SER A 284 14.97 -6.87 -23.43
C SER A 284 15.34 -7.77 -24.62
N GLY A 285 14.38 -8.07 -25.51
CA GLY A 285 14.53 -9.05 -26.58
C GLY A 285 14.30 -10.50 -26.13
N PRO A 286 14.27 -11.45 -27.09
CA PRO A 286 14.03 -12.86 -26.81
C PRO A 286 15.26 -13.54 -26.16
N ILE A 287 15.02 -14.48 -25.24
CA ILE A 287 16.05 -15.40 -24.74
C ILE A 287 16.08 -16.62 -25.67
N LEU A 288 17.19 -16.83 -26.37
CA LEU A 288 17.38 -17.96 -27.28
C LEU A 288 18.45 -18.91 -26.70
N ILE A 289 18.15 -20.21 -26.64
CA ILE A 289 19.11 -21.26 -26.30
C ILE A 289 19.18 -22.19 -27.52
N ARG A 290 20.39 -22.48 -28.03
CA ARG A 290 20.52 -23.48 -29.10
C ARG A 290 20.38 -24.87 -28.50
N LEU A 291 19.64 -25.75 -29.17
CA LEU A 291 19.52 -27.14 -28.72
C LEU A 291 20.87 -27.88 -28.69
N SER A 292 21.85 -27.44 -29.49
CA SER A 292 23.24 -27.95 -29.43
C SER A 292 23.91 -27.71 -28.07
N ASP A 293 23.47 -26.68 -27.35
CA ASP A 293 24.06 -26.26 -26.08
C ASP A 293 23.34 -26.93 -24.90
N VAL A 294 22.26 -27.70 -25.17
CA VAL A 294 21.49 -28.44 -24.17
C VAL A 294 22.00 -29.87 -24.11
N LYS A 295 22.58 -30.26 -22.97
CA LYS A 295 23.01 -31.64 -22.72
C LYS A 295 21.78 -32.56 -22.57
N PRO A 296 21.67 -33.67 -23.33
CA PRO A 296 20.60 -34.64 -23.14
C PRO A 296 20.67 -35.28 -21.75
N GLU A 297 19.54 -35.36 -21.05
CA GLU A 297 19.40 -36.05 -19.76
C GLU A 297 18.36 -37.18 -19.88
N PRO A 298 18.65 -38.39 -19.33
CA PRO A 298 17.67 -39.47 -19.30
C PRO A 298 16.50 -39.15 -18.36
N LEU A 299 15.31 -39.64 -18.70
CA LEU A 299 14.14 -39.55 -17.83
C LEU A 299 14.28 -40.51 -16.65
N THR A 300 14.19 -39.99 -15.44
CA THR A 300 14.02 -40.80 -14.23
C THR A 300 12.53 -40.98 -13.95
N TRP A 301 12.10 -42.20 -13.67
CA TRP A 301 10.69 -42.54 -13.48
C TRP A 301 10.34 -42.78 -12.01
N LEU A 302 9.15 -42.35 -11.61
CA LEU A 302 8.48 -42.85 -10.41
C LEU A 302 7.80 -44.19 -10.75
N TRP A 303 6.95 -44.18 -11.78
CA TRP A 303 6.33 -45.36 -12.38
C TRP A 303 6.80 -45.45 -13.84
N PRO A 304 7.63 -46.44 -14.21
CA PRO A 304 8.17 -46.56 -15.57
C PRO A 304 7.09 -46.50 -16.65
N GLY A 305 7.30 -45.63 -17.64
CA GLY A 305 6.37 -45.43 -18.77
C GLY A 305 5.07 -44.67 -18.44
N ARG A 306 4.80 -44.36 -17.17
CA ARG A 306 3.56 -43.68 -16.73
C ARG A 306 3.81 -42.34 -16.05
N MET A 307 4.71 -42.29 -15.06
CA MET A 307 4.93 -41.12 -14.23
C MET A 307 6.42 -40.78 -14.11
N PRO A 308 6.93 -39.80 -14.88
CA PRO A 308 8.30 -39.33 -14.75
C PRO A 308 8.48 -38.45 -13.51
N LEU A 309 9.63 -38.56 -12.84
CA LEU A 309 10.03 -37.61 -11.80
C LEU A 309 10.31 -36.24 -12.41
N GLY A 310 9.92 -35.20 -11.69
CA GLY A 310 10.07 -33.82 -12.12
C GLY A 310 9.08 -33.37 -13.19
N LYS A 311 7.97 -34.10 -13.34
CA LYS A 311 6.92 -33.84 -14.34
C LYS A 311 5.54 -33.93 -13.68
N VAL A 312 4.57 -33.32 -14.34
CA VAL A 312 3.15 -33.39 -13.96
C VAL A 312 2.46 -34.45 -14.82
N THR A 313 1.77 -35.38 -14.17
CA THR A 313 0.90 -36.39 -14.80
C THR A 313 -0.54 -36.09 -14.40
N VAL A 314 -1.47 -36.16 -15.37
CA VAL A 314 -2.89 -35.89 -15.12
C VAL A 314 -3.70 -37.17 -15.34
N ILE A 315 -4.53 -37.54 -14.36
CA ILE A 315 -5.59 -38.54 -14.53
C ILE A 315 -6.91 -37.78 -14.70
N SER A 316 -7.59 -38.02 -15.81
CA SER A 316 -8.88 -37.39 -16.10
C SER A 316 -9.97 -38.44 -16.35
N GLY A 317 -11.19 -38.12 -15.93
CA GLY A 317 -12.36 -38.99 -16.12
C GLY A 317 -13.58 -38.46 -15.36
N ASP A 318 -14.74 -39.06 -15.59
CA ASP A 318 -16.00 -38.63 -14.97
C ASP A 318 -15.96 -38.75 -13.43
N PRO A 319 -16.69 -37.88 -12.70
CA PRO A 319 -16.87 -38.01 -11.25
C PRO A 319 -17.31 -39.42 -10.84
N GLY A 320 -16.84 -39.91 -9.68
CA GLY A 320 -17.26 -41.21 -9.12
C GLY A 320 -16.61 -42.47 -9.70
N LEU A 321 -15.76 -42.39 -10.74
CA LEU A 321 -15.10 -43.56 -11.34
C LEU A 321 -13.84 -44.07 -10.60
N GLY A 322 -13.67 -43.71 -9.32
CA GLY A 322 -12.57 -44.22 -8.50
C GLY A 322 -11.19 -43.62 -8.78
N LYS A 323 -11.09 -42.45 -9.41
CA LYS A 323 -9.80 -41.75 -9.65
C LYS A 323 -9.01 -41.56 -8.34
N SER A 324 -9.67 -41.13 -7.28
CA SER A 324 -9.07 -40.95 -5.95
C SER A 324 -8.62 -42.27 -5.31
N VAL A 325 -9.27 -43.39 -5.62
CA VAL A 325 -8.81 -44.72 -5.19
C VAL A 325 -7.48 -45.07 -5.88
N ILE A 326 -7.37 -44.78 -7.17
CA ILE A 326 -6.13 -44.99 -7.94
C ILE A 326 -5.00 -44.11 -7.37
N THR A 327 -5.26 -42.84 -7.07
CA THR A 327 -4.21 -41.96 -6.53
C THR A 327 -3.73 -42.41 -5.15
N LEU A 328 -4.62 -42.93 -4.31
CA LEU A 328 -4.26 -43.49 -3.00
C LEU A 328 -3.50 -44.83 -3.09
N ASP A 329 -3.84 -45.72 -4.04
CA ASP A 329 -3.05 -46.95 -4.29
C ASP A 329 -1.61 -46.60 -4.73
N ILE A 330 -1.47 -45.63 -5.64
CA ILE A 330 -0.15 -45.13 -6.05
C ILE A 330 0.60 -44.55 -4.84
N ALA A 331 -0.05 -43.73 -4.01
CA ALA A 331 0.55 -43.18 -2.79
C ALA A 331 1.03 -44.28 -1.82
N ALA A 332 0.22 -45.33 -1.63
CA ALA A 332 0.57 -46.48 -0.80
C ALA A 332 1.81 -47.20 -1.34
N ARG A 333 1.87 -47.47 -2.65
CA ARG A 333 3.04 -48.10 -3.29
C ARG A 333 4.30 -47.27 -3.17
N VAL A 334 4.21 -45.96 -3.35
CA VAL A 334 5.36 -45.04 -3.18
C VAL A 334 5.84 -45.01 -1.73
N SER A 335 4.92 -44.99 -0.77
CA SER A 335 5.27 -44.94 0.66
C SER A 335 6.07 -46.18 1.09
N LYS A 336 5.70 -47.38 0.62
CA LYS A 336 6.38 -48.63 0.96
C LYS A 336 7.49 -49.06 0.00
N GLY A 337 7.47 -48.57 -1.23
CA GLY A 337 8.37 -49.04 -2.29
C GLY A 337 7.95 -50.38 -2.91
N THR A 338 6.66 -50.71 -2.89
CA THR A 338 6.15 -51.96 -3.48
C THR A 338 6.11 -51.91 -5.01
N ALA A 339 5.95 -53.08 -5.63
CA ALA A 339 5.92 -53.23 -7.08
C ALA A 339 4.73 -52.48 -7.73
N TRP A 340 4.90 -52.06 -8.98
CA TRP A 340 3.78 -51.53 -9.78
C TRP A 340 2.90 -52.66 -10.31
N PRO A 341 1.59 -52.42 -10.55
CA PRO A 341 0.67 -53.47 -11.02
C PRO A 341 1.11 -54.16 -12.31
N ASP A 342 1.74 -53.42 -13.23
CA ASP A 342 2.25 -53.91 -14.52
C ASP A 342 3.73 -54.32 -14.48
N LEU A 343 4.39 -54.18 -13.32
CA LEU A 343 5.80 -54.53 -13.10
C LEU A 343 5.98 -55.25 -11.76
N PRO A 344 5.37 -56.44 -11.57
CA PRO A 344 5.29 -57.13 -10.28
C PRO A 344 6.66 -57.54 -9.72
N ASP A 345 7.66 -57.74 -10.58
CA ASP A 345 9.01 -58.16 -10.18
C ASP A 345 9.96 -56.99 -9.88
N THR A 346 9.43 -55.75 -9.83
CA THR A 346 10.23 -54.55 -9.55
C THR A 346 10.06 -54.08 -8.11
N THR A 347 11.17 -53.74 -7.46
CA THR A 347 11.15 -52.99 -6.20
C THR A 347 11.42 -51.53 -6.49
N ASN A 348 10.62 -50.64 -5.88
CA ASN A 348 10.75 -49.20 -6.06
C ASN A 348 11.37 -48.59 -4.81
N PRO A 349 12.23 -47.57 -4.91
CA PRO A 349 12.68 -46.90 -3.70
C PRO A 349 11.48 -46.19 -3.03
N SER A 350 11.31 -46.40 -1.73
CA SER A 350 10.27 -45.72 -0.96
C SER A 350 10.51 -44.21 -0.89
N GLY A 351 9.47 -43.45 -0.55
CA GLY A 351 9.58 -42.01 -0.36
C GLY A 351 8.32 -41.39 0.22
N SER A 352 8.43 -40.14 0.65
CA SER A 352 7.28 -39.42 1.20
C SER A 352 6.30 -38.99 0.10
N VAL A 353 5.02 -38.93 0.46
CA VAL A 353 3.93 -38.46 -0.38
C VAL A 353 3.27 -37.26 0.27
N ILE A 354 3.03 -36.19 -0.49
CA ILE A 354 2.19 -35.08 -0.05
C ILE A 354 0.82 -35.20 -0.73
N LEU A 355 -0.25 -35.21 0.05
CA LEU A 355 -1.63 -35.24 -0.44
C LEU A 355 -2.28 -33.86 -0.29
N LEU A 356 -2.86 -33.39 -1.38
CA LEU A 356 -3.80 -32.27 -1.41
C LEU A 356 -5.16 -32.87 -1.83
N SER A 357 -5.98 -33.20 -0.84
CA SER A 357 -7.36 -33.66 -1.04
C SER A 357 -8.33 -32.58 -0.58
N ALA A 358 -9.22 -32.15 -1.46
CA ALA A 358 -10.25 -31.15 -1.14
C ALA A 358 -11.64 -31.77 -0.94
N GLU A 359 -11.88 -32.97 -1.45
CA GLU A 359 -13.19 -33.62 -1.47
C GLU A 359 -13.38 -34.64 -0.34
N ASP A 360 -12.34 -35.42 -0.04
CA ASP A 360 -12.41 -36.50 0.96
C ASP A 360 -11.84 -36.05 2.31
N ASP A 361 -12.52 -36.42 3.41
CA ASP A 361 -12.04 -36.22 4.77
C ASP A 361 -10.86 -37.13 5.11
N VAL A 362 -9.91 -36.59 5.87
CA VAL A 362 -8.65 -37.27 6.18
C VAL A 362 -8.86 -38.47 7.09
N ALA A 363 -9.72 -38.34 8.10
CA ALA A 363 -9.85 -39.32 9.18
C ALA A 363 -10.80 -40.46 8.82
N ASP A 364 -11.94 -40.18 8.19
CA ASP A 364 -12.96 -41.18 7.90
C ASP A 364 -12.83 -41.84 6.51
N THR A 365 -12.13 -41.18 5.57
CA THR A 365 -12.09 -41.63 4.17
C THR A 365 -10.68 -41.94 3.71
N ILE A 366 -9.76 -40.96 3.75
CA ILE A 366 -8.39 -41.15 3.23
C ILE A 366 -7.62 -42.15 4.09
N ARG A 367 -7.64 -41.97 5.41
CA ARG A 367 -6.87 -42.81 6.33
C ARG A 367 -7.26 -44.29 6.26
N PRO A 368 -8.55 -44.68 6.36
CA PRO A 368 -8.94 -46.10 6.26
C PRO A 368 -8.60 -46.71 4.90
N ARG A 369 -8.72 -45.96 3.79
CA ARG A 369 -8.34 -46.43 2.45
C ARG A 369 -6.83 -46.69 2.34
N LEU A 370 -6.00 -45.83 2.92
CA LEU A 370 -4.55 -46.02 2.97
C LEU A 370 -4.16 -47.21 3.85
N ASP A 371 -4.82 -47.40 5.00
CA ASP A 371 -4.59 -48.57 5.86
C ASP A 371 -4.98 -49.88 5.11
N ALA A 372 -6.09 -49.87 4.38
CA ALA A 372 -6.54 -51.00 3.57
C ALA A 372 -5.62 -51.29 2.36
N ALA A 373 -5.00 -50.25 1.77
CA ALA A 373 -3.95 -50.37 0.78
C ALA A 373 -2.58 -50.72 1.40
N GLU A 374 -2.54 -50.96 2.71
CA GLU A 374 -1.36 -51.20 3.51
C GLU A 374 -0.28 -50.14 3.29
N ALA A 375 -0.61 -48.85 3.27
CA ALA A 375 0.38 -47.79 3.11
C ALA A 375 1.31 -47.66 4.33
N ASP A 376 2.53 -47.15 4.15
CA ASP A 376 3.29 -46.57 5.26
C ASP A 376 2.80 -45.13 5.49
N VAL A 377 1.77 -45.00 6.30
CA VAL A 377 1.12 -43.72 6.61
C VAL A 377 2.05 -42.71 7.30
N SER A 378 3.20 -43.14 7.86
CA SER A 378 4.18 -42.21 8.45
C SER A 378 4.91 -41.37 7.40
N ARG A 379 4.90 -41.84 6.14
CA ARG A 379 5.48 -41.18 4.96
C ARG A 379 4.44 -40.40 4.15
N ILE A 380 3.17 -40.36 4.56
CA ILE A 380 2.10 -39.68 3.83
C ILE A 380 1.64 -38.47 4.64
N ALA A 381 1.88 -37.27 4.11
CA ALA A 381 1.51 -36.01 4.75
C ALA A 381 0.38 -35.31 3.98
N VAL A 382 -0.67 -34.88 4.67
CA VAL A 382 -1.74 -34.06 4.06
C VAL A 382 -1.41 -32.58 4.23
N LEU A 383 -1.47 -31.81 3.15
CA LEU A 383 -1.35 -30.35 3.18
C LEU A 383 -2.75 -29.73 3.26
N GLU A 384 -3.28 -29.59 4.47
CA GLU A 384 -4.64 -29.09 4.70
C GLU A 384 -4.79 -27.58 4.46
N ALA A 385 -3.80 -26.79 4.90
CA ALA A 385 -3.89 -25.33 4.89
C ALA A 385 -2.52 -24.67 4.98
N VAL A 386 -2.47 -23.39 4.59
CA VAL A 386 -1.32 -22.51 4.76
C VAL A 386 -1.65 -21.45 5.80
N ARG A 387 -0.67 -21.11 6.65
CA ARG A 387 -0.83 -20.11 7.72
C ARG A 387 -0.40 -18.73 7.23
N TYR A 388 -1.21 -17.71 7.51
CA TYR A 388 -0.90 -16.30 7.21
C TYR A 388 -1.04 -15.44 8.46
N PRO A 389 -0.26 -14.36 8.58
CA PRO A 389 -0.52 -13.35 9.60
C PRO A 389 -1.78 -12.55 9.21
N ASN A 390 -2.73 -12.44 10.13
CA ASN A 390 -3.90 -11.59 9.98
C ASN A 390 -3.46 -10.12 10.21
N PRO A 391 -3.64 -9.20 9.23
CA PRO A 391 -3.15 -7.82 9.35
C PRO A 391 -3.84 -6.99 10.45
N GLU A 392 -5.05 -7.37 10.86
CA GLU A 392 -5.86 -6.61 11.81
C GLU A 392 -5.67 -7.08 13.24
N SER A 393 -5.60 -8.40 13.46
CA SER A 393 -5.46 -8.99 14.79
C SER A 393 -4.03 -9.41 15.14
N GLY A 394 -3.14 -9.51 14.15
CA GLY A 394 -1.79 -10.06 14.32
C GLY A 394 -1.76 -11.59 14.56
N ALA A 395 -2.91 -12.26 14.64
CA ALA A 395 -3.00 -13.70 14.84
C ALA A 395 -2.71 -14.48 13.55
N TRP A 396 -2.30 -15.75 13.68
CA TRP A 396 -2.14 -16.63 12.51
C TRP A 396 -3.47 -17.26 12.11
N GLU A 397 -3.88 -17.05 10.85
CA GLU A 397 -5.06 -17.66 10.25
C GLU A 397 -4.69 -18.77 9.29
N LYS A 398 -5.51 -19.84 9.24
CA LYS A 398 -5.37 -20.92 8.27
C LYS A 398 -6.24 -20.61 7.05
N LYS A 399 -5.66 -20.68 5.85
CA LYS A 399 -6.40 -20.62 4.58
C LYS A 399 -6.14 -21.86 3.76
N MET A 400 -7.13 -22.24 2.95
CA MET A 400 -6.98 -23.31 1.98
C MET A 400 -5.79 -23.00 1.05
N PHE A 401 -5.04 -24.05 0.71
CA PHE A 401 -3.93 -23.94 -0.22
C PHE A 401 -4.42 -23.45 -1.59
N SER A 402 -3.62 -22.62 -2.25
CA SER A 402 -3.88 -22.17 -3.62
C SER A 402 -2.65 -22.34 -4.50
N LEU A 403 -2.82 -22.97 -5.67
CA LEU A 403 -1.75 -23.12 -6.64
C LEU A 403 -1.22 -21.77 -7.16
N ARG A 404 -2.04 -20.71 -7.14
CA ARG A 404 -1.62 -19.35 -7.53
C ARG A 404 -0.69 -18.72 -6.50
N ARG A 405 -0.96 -18.94 -5.22
CA ARG A 405 -0.37 -18.16 -4.11
C ARG A 405 0.72 -18.94 -3.37
N ASP A 406 0.58 -20.25 -3.28
CA ASP A 406 1.17 -21.02 -2.17
C ASP A 406 2.20 -22.07 -2.56
N LEU A 407 2.67 -22.07 -3.82
CA LEU A 407 3.74 -22.98 -4.26
C LEU A 407 5.01 -22.89 -3.39
N SER A 408 5.29 -21.70 -2.82
CA SER A 408 6.40 -21.53 -1.88
C SER A 408 6.20 -22.31 -0.56
N ALA A 409 4.96 -22.48 -0.10
CA ALA A 409 4.63 -23.29 1.07
C ALA A 409 4.75 -24.78 0.75
N LEU A 410 4.31 -25.21 -0.44
CA LEU A 410 4.53 -26.57 -0.92
C LEU A 410 6.02 -26.89 -1.06
N GLU A 411 6.83 -25.97 -1.60
CA GLU A 411 8.29 -26.12 -1.65
C GLU A 411 8.91 -26.31 -0.26
N LYS A 412 8.44 -25.56 0.75
CA LYS A 412 8.89 -25.73 2.13
C LYS A 412 8.50 -27.10 2.68
N ALA A 413 7.32 -27.61 2.36
CA ALA A 413 6.88 -28.95 2.76
C ALA A 413 7.75 -30.05 2.14
N ILE A 414 8.06 -29.93 0.84
CA ILE A 414 8.98 -30.84 0.13
C ILE A 414 10.33 -30.88 0.84
N LYS A 415 10.92 -29.72 1.12
CA LYS A 415 12.22 -29.62 1.82
C LYS A 415 12.18 -30.15 3.24
N LYS A 416 11.07 -29.94 3.96
CA LYS A 416 10.91 -30.40 5.35
C LYS A 416 10.88 -31.93 5.45
N LEU A 417 10.20 -32.59 4.52
CA LEU A 417 10.12 -34.05 4.47
C LEU A 417 11.40 -34.68 3.90
N GLY A 418 12.07 -34.02 2.95
CA GLY A 418 13.42 -34.36 2.49
C GLY A 418 13.49 -35.51 1.48
N ASP A 419 12.56 -36.47 1.52
CA ASP A 419 12.52 -37.64 0.61
C ASP A 419 11.19 -37.75 -0.17
N VAL A 420 10.54 -36.61 -0.44
CA VAL A 420 9.28 -36.59 -1.19
C VAL A 420 9.50 -37.09 -2.61
N ARG A 421 8.66 -38.02 -3.05
CA ARG A 421 8.69 -38.57 -4.41
C ARG A 421 7.41 -38.36 -5.20
N LEU A 422 6.30 -38.14 -4.51
CA LEU A 422 4.98 -37.92 -5.11
C LEU A 422 4.23 -36.79 -4.42
N ILE A 423 3.59 -35.94 -5.21
CA ILE A 423 2.56 -34.99 -4.76
C ILE A 423 1.27 -35.35 -5.48
N VAL A 424 0.21 -35.61 -4.74
CA VAL A 424 -1.13 -35.86 -5.29
C VAL A 424 -1.99 -34.61 -5.08
N ILE A 425 -2.69 -34.18 -6.13
CA ILE A 425 -3.64 -33.07 -6.09
C ILE A 425 -4.98 -33.55 -6.62
N ASP A 426 -5.98 -33.63 -5.74
CA ASP A 426 -7.26 -34.26 -6.03
C ASP A 426 -8.47 -33.46 -5.48
N PRO A 427 -9.30 -32.86 -6.35
CA PRO A 427 -9.03 -32.52 -7.75
C PRO A 427 -8.18 -31.24 -7.87
N ILE A 428 -7.47 -31.08 -8.98
CA ILE A 428 -6.66 -29.88 -9.22
C ILE A 428 -7.49 -28.59 -9.24
N THR A 429 -8.75 -28.68 -9.68
CA THR A 429 -9.66 -27.54 -9.81
C THR A 429 -10.05 -26.92 -8.48
N ALA A 430 -10.01 -27.68 -7.38
CA ALA A 430 -10.32 -27.17 -6.04
C ALA A 430 -9.27 -26.19 -5.49
N TYR A 431 -8.06 -26.19 -6.08
CA TYR A 431 -6.93 -25.37 -5.63
C TYR A 431 -6.64 -24.19 -6.58
N LEU A 432 -7.56 -23.90 -7.49
CA LEU A 432 -7.52 -22.75 -8.39
C LEU A 432 -8.45 -21.67 -7.81
N ASP A 433 -7.93 -20.70 -7.05
CA ASP A 433 -8.73 -19.57 -6.54
C ASP A 433 -9.55 -18.94 -7.68
N GLY A 434 -10.85 -18.72 -7.43
CA GLY A 434 -11.94 -18.75 -8.42
C GLY A 434 -11.89 -17.81 -9.63
N THR A 435 -12.52 -18.26 -10.73
CA THR A 435 -13.34 -17.46 -11.65
C THR A 435 -14.10 -18.37 -12.62
N ASP A 436 -15.34 -17.98 -12.92
CA ASP A 436 -16.30 -18.68 -13.75
C ASP A 436 -15.86 -18.88 -15.23
N SER A 437 -16.37 -19.97 -15.80
CA SER A 437 -16.69 -20.25 -17.22
C SER A 437 -15.63 -20.24 -18.35
N HIS A 438 -14.33 -20.03 -18.11
CA HIS A 438 -13.28 -20.37 -19.10
C HIS A 438 -12.10 -21.17 -18.51
N LYS A 439 -12.43 -22.34 -17.94
CA LYS A 439 -11.55 -23.23 -17.13
C LYS A 439 -10.20 -23.65 -17.75
N ASN A 440 -9.99 -23.56 -19.07
CA ASN A 440 -8.82 -24.18 -19.71
C ASN A 440 -7.58 -23.26 -19.83
N ALA A 441 -7.77 -21.95 -19.98
CA ALA A 441 -6.64 -21.00 -20.10
C ALA A 441 -5.95 -20.80 -18.75
N ASP A 442 -6.75 -20.68 -17.68
CA ASP A 442 -6.28 -20.49 -16.31
C ASP A 442 -5.51 -21.70 -15.76
N VAL A 443 -5.93 -22.92 -16.10
CA VAL A 443 -5.20 -24.14 -15.73
C VAL A 443 -3.80 -24.14 -16.35
N ARG A 444 -3.65 -23.74 -17.63
CA ARG A 444 -2.34 -23.73 -18.31
C ARG A 444 -1.36 -22.74 -17.68
N GLY A 445 -1.83 -21.55 -17.28
CA GLY A 445 -0.99 -20.55 -16.60
C GLY A 445 -0.47 -21.02 -15.23
N LEU A 446 -1.14 -21.98 -14.61
CA LEU A 446 -0.82 -22.49 -13.26
C LEU A 446 -0.03 -23.80 -13.28
N LEU A 447 -0.14 -24.56 -14.37
CA LEU A 447 0.67 -25.77 -14.56
C LEU A 447 2.15 -25.46 -14.79
N ALA A 448 2.51 -24.31 -15.36
CA ALA A 448 3.91 -23.97 -15.61
C ALA A 448 4.72 -23.79 -14.30
N PRO A 449 4.32 -22.95 -13.33
CA PRO A 449 5.00 -22.85 -12.04
C PRO A 449 5.05 -24.18 -11.27
N LEU A 450 3.99 -24.99 -11.34
CA LEU A 450 3.95 -26.32 -10.73
C LEU A 450 4.92 -27.29 -11.40
N SER A 451 5.04 -27.24 -12.73
CA SER A 451 5.99 -28.05 -13.52
C SER A 451 7.43 -27.67 -13.23
N GLU A 452 7.71 -26.38 -13.05
CA GLU A 452 9.03 -25.89 -12.63
C GLU A 452 9.39 -26.39 -11.22
N LEU A 453 8.45 -26.33 -10.28
CA LEU A 453 8.64 -26.84 -8.93
C LEU A 453 8.94 -28.35 -8.95
N ALA A 454 8.14 -29.13 -9.70
CA ALA A 454 8.37 -30.56 -9.87
C ALA A 454 9.77 -30.81 -10.44
N ALA A 455 10.15 -30.15 -11.55
CA ALA A 455 11.44 -30.32 -12.20
C ALA A 455 12.61 -29.97 -11.27
N LYS A 456 12.50 -28.88 -10.51
CA LYS A 456 13.51 -28.40 -9.55
C LYS A 456 13.78 -29.41 -8.43
N HIS A 457 12.73 -30.04 -7.89
CA HIS A 457 12.86 -30.99 -6.78
C HIS A 457 12.90 -32.45 -7.22
N LYS A 458 12.82 -32.72 -8.53
CA LYS A 458 12.72 -34.06 -9.11
C LYS A 458 11.61 -34.90 -8.46
N VAL A 459 10.46 -34.27 -8.19
CA VAL A 459 9.26 -34.90 -7.60
C VAL A 459 8.23 -35.14 -8.69
N ALA A 460 7.53 -36.28 -8.68
CA ALA A 460 6.39 -36.49 -9.57
C ALA A 460 5.14 -35.83 -9.00
N VAL A 461 4.34 -35.18 -9.86
CA VAL A 461 3.04 -34.63 -9.49
C VAL A 461 1.95 -35.42 -10.19
N LEU A 462 0.95 -35.87 -9.44
CA LEU A 462 -0.25 -36.54 -9.93
C LEU A 462 -1.46 -35.65 -9.67
N ALA A 463 -2.04 -35.10 -10.72
CA ALA A 463 -3.21 -34.25 -10.64
C ALA A 463 -4.46 -34.97 -11.16
N VAL A 464 -5.57 -34.86 -10.43
CA VAL A 464 -6.87 -35.36 -10.88
C VAL A 464 -7.69 -34.23 -11.51
N SER A 465 -8.31 -34.53 -12.63
CA SER A 465 -9.22 -33.63 -13.34
C SER A 465 -10.53 -34.36 -13.66
N HIS A 466 -11.64 -33.63 -13.68
CA HIS A 466 -12.93 -34.14 -14.13
C HIS A 466 -13.18 -33.69 -15.56
N LEU A 467 -13.76 -34.58 -16.38
CA LEU A 467 -14.28 -34.20 -17.69
C LEU A 467 -15.52 -33.32 -17.46
N ASN A 468 -15.65 -32.24 -18.25
CA ASN A 468 -16.83 -31.37 -18.22
C ASN A 468 -17.93 -31.92 -19.13
#